data_AF-A0A556TIC3-F1
#
_entry.id   AF-A0A556TIC3-F1
#
_cell.length_a   1.000
_cell.length_b   1.000
_cell.length_c   1.000
_cell.angle_alpha   90.00
_cell.angle_beta   90.00
_cell.angle_gamma   90.00
#
_symmetry.space_group_name_H-M   'P 1'
#
loop_
_entity.id
_entity.type
_entity.pdbx_description
1 polymer ?
#
loop_
_entity_poly.entity_id
_entity_poly.type
_entity_poly.pdbx_seq_one_letter_code
_entity_poly.pdbx_strand_id
1 'polypeptide(L)'
;MKLLILAVLLGLSLAQHNPHTKHGRTSIVHLFEWRWTDIADECERYLAPNGYGGVQVNIYVDAVINHMCGAGGGEGKHSSCGSYFNANKKDFPSVPYSNLDFNDGKCSTASGDIENYNDIFQVRDCRLVSLLDLALQKDYVRGKVAEYLNRLIDLGVAGFRVDACKHMWPGDLKAVFSKLNDLNTRWFPAGSRPFIYQEVIDLGGEAIKASEYFSLGRVTEFKYGAKLGTVLRKWNNEKLRYLVNWGEGWGFMASDNALVFVDNHDNQRGHGAGGGSILTFWDPR
;
A
#
# COMPACT_ATOMS: atom_id res chain seq x y z
N MET A 1 -29.76 29.75 20.16
CA MET A 1 -28.39 29.47 20.65
C MET A 1 -28.13 27.99 20.99
N LYS A 2 -28.85 27.04 20.38
CA LYS A 2 -28.64 25.57 20.55
C LYS A 2 -28.38 24.83 19.22
N LEU A 3 -28.41 25.51 18.08
CA LEU A 3 -28.16 24.92 16.76
C LEU A 3 -26.72 25.12 16.23
N LEU A 4 -25.88 25.90 16.91
CA LEU A 4 -24.52 26.22 16.45
C LEU A 4 -23.42 25.34 17.07
N ILE A 5 -23.77 24.42 17.97
CA ILE A 5 -22.80 23.57 18.69
C ILE A 5 -22.72 22.15 18.10
N LEU A 6 -23.66 21.74 17.24
CA LEU A 6 -23.67 20.39 16.67
C LEU A 6 -22.79 20.21 15.41
N ALA A 7 -22.13 21.28 14.93
CA ALA A 7 -21.26 21.24 13.76
C ALA A 7 -19.77 21.07 14.10
N VAL A 8 -19.41 20.99 15.39
CA VAL A 8 -18.00 20.96 15.85
C VAL A 8 -17.56 19.56 16.34
N LEU A 9 -18.42 18.54 16.24
CA LEU A 9 -18.11 17.16 16.66
C LEU A 9 -18.12 16.12 15.53
N LEU A 10 -18.17 16.56 14.27
CA LEU A 10 -17.67 15.74 13.16
C LEU A 10 -16.16 15.93 13.14
N GLY A 11 -15.44 15.07 13.87
CA GLY A 11 -14.00 14.97 13.71
C GLY A 11 -13.69 14.90 12.23
N LEU A 12 -12.99 15.91 11.72
CA LEU A 12 -12.38 15.92 10.41
C LEU A 12 -11.33 14.81 10.39
N SER A 13 -11.76 13.54 10.30
CA SER A 13 -10.94 12.51 9.69
C SER A 13 -10.94 12.83 8.20
N LEU A 14 -10.19 13.88 7.83
CA LEU A 14 -9.81 14.07 6.44
C LEU A 14 -9.00 12.82 6.10
N ALA A 15 -9.65 11.89 5.40
CA ALA A 15 -9.02 10.67 4.95
C ALA A 15 -7.72 11.02 4.22
N GLN A 16 -6.72 10.15 4.32
CA GLN A 16 -5.33 10.43 4.02
C GLN A 16 -5.01 10.50 2.51
N HIS A 17 -5.75 11.30 1.75
CA HIS A 17 -5.74 11.35 0.28
C HIS A 17 -4.79 12.40 -0.31
N ASN A 18 -4.36 13.38 0.48
CA ASN A 18 -3.52 14.47 0.00
C ASN A 18 -2.07 13.98 -0.13
N PRO A 19 -1.47 14.01 -1.34
CA PRO A 19 -0.08 13.59 -1.53
C PRO A 19 0.94 14.62 -1.01
N HIS A 20 0.51 15.83 -0.62
CA HIS A 20 1.37 16.91 -0.13
C HIS A 20 2.42 17.40 -1.12
N THR A 21 2.30 17.08 -2.41
CA THR A 21 3.26 17.53 -3.42
C THR A 21 3.21 19.04 -3.54
N LYS A 22 4.35 19.67 -3.86
CA LYS A 22 4.36 21.12 -4.14
C LYS A 22 3.45 21.42 -5.34
N HIS A 23 2.79 22.58 -5.29
CA HIS A 23 1.93 23.06 -6.37
C HIS A 23 2.62 22.95 -7.74
N GLY A 24 1.89 22.44 -8.74
CA GLY A 24 2.41 22.20 -10.08
C GLY A 24 3.18 20.89 -10.26
N ARG A 25 3.34 20.07 -9.21
CA ARG A 25 3.97 18.74 -9.27
C ARG A 25 2.94 17.65 -9.00
N THR A 26 2.68 16.80 -9.99
CA THR A 26 1.51 15.90 -9.98
C THR A 26 1.84 14.42 -10.05
N SER A 27 3.13 14.06 -10.12
CA SER A 27 3.57 12.67 -10.29
C SER A 27 4.59 12.26 -9.24
N ILE A 28 4.48 11.02 -8.77
CA ILE A 28 5.49 10.32 -7.97
C ILE A 28 6.21 9.31 -8.87
N VAL A 29 7.45 8.97 -8.55
CA VAL A 29 8.23 7.94 -9.26
C VAL A 29 8.61 6.83 -8.28
N HIS A 30 8.58 5.58 -8.73
CA HIS A 30 9.03 4.44 -7.94
C HIS A 30 10.47 4.10 -8.33
N LEU A 31 11.45 4.52 -7.52
CA LEU A 31 12.86 4.14 -7.68
C LEU A 31 13.13 2.78 -7.05
N PHE A 32 12.59 1.73 -7.67
CA PHE A 32 12.61 0.36 -7.16
C PHE A 32 14.05 -0.16 -6.96
N GLU A 33 14.37 -0.60 -5.73
CA GLU A 33 15.68 -1.12 -5.30
C GLU A 33 16.85 -0.10 -5.33
N TRP A 34 16.57 1.20 -5.46
CA TRP A 34 17.62 2.21 -5.40
C TRP A 34 18.13 2.39 -3.96
N ARG A 35 19.44 2.61 -3.82
CA ARG A 35 20.04 2.94 -2.52
C ARG A 35 19.68 4.37 -2.12
N TRP A 36 19.58 4.62 -0.82
CA TRP A 36 19.22 5.95 -0.29
C TRP A 36 20.13 7.09 -0.77
N THR A 37 21.43 6.84 -0.93
CA THR A 37 22.38 7.83 -1.45
C THR A 37 22.11 8.17 -2.90
N ASP A 38 21.81 7.17 -3.74
CA ASP A 38 21.52 7.39 -5.15
C ASP A 38 20.18 8.12 -5.32
N ILE A 39 19.19 7.82 -4.45
CA ILE A 39 17.94 8.57 -4.37
C ILE A 39 18.23 10.03 -4.03
N ALA A 40 19.01 10.30 -2.98
CA ALA A 40 19.35 11.66 -2.58
C ALA A 40 20.01 12.46 -3.73
N ASP A 41 20.95 11.84 -4.45
CA ASP A 41 21.61 12.47 -5.60
C ASP A 41 20.65 12.71 -6.78
N GLU A 42 19.85 11.69 -7.16
CA GLU A 42 18.88 11.75 -8.25
C GLU A 42 17.86 12.87 -8.06
N CYS A 43 17.52 13.10 -6.82
CA CYS A 43 16.58 14.11 -6.45
C CYS A 43 17.04 15.53 -6.72
N GLU A 44 18.28 15.85 -6.32
CA GLU A 44 18.86 17.17 -6.52
C GLU A 44 19.20 17.39 -8.00
N ARG A 45 19.77 16.37 -8.64
CA ARG A 45 20.28 16.49 -10.01
C ARG A 45 19.20 16.36 -11.10
N TYR A 46 18.07 15.72 -10.81
CA TYR A 46 17.07 15.42 -11.83
C TYR A 46 15.62 15.67 -11.39
N LEU A 47 15.14 15.03 -10.32
CA LEU A 47 13.70 15.04 -10.02
C LEU A 47 13.16 16.41 -9.62
N ALA A 48 13.90 17.14 -8.80
CA ALA A 48 13.51 18.49 -8.40
C ALA A 48 13.50 19.46 -9.60
N PRO A 49 14.56 19.56 -10.44
CA PRO A 49 14.54 20.37 -11.66
C PRO A 49 13.46 19.98 -12.68
N ASN A 50 13.14 18.68 -12.82
CA ASN A 50 12.21 18.18 -13.82
C ASN A 50 10.75 18.05 -13.34
N GLY A 51 10.39 18.72 -12.23
CA GLY A 51 8.99 18.88 -11.83
C GLY A 51 8.30 17.66 -11.20
N TYR A 52 9.04 16.60 -10.85
CA TYR A 52 8.48 15.46 -10.13
C TYR A 52 8.05 15.85 -8.72
N GLY A 53 6.88 15.36 -8.27
CA GLY A 53 6.28 15.68 -6.98
C GLY A 53 6.78 14.84 -5.82
N GLY A 54 7.35 13.66 -6.10
CA GLY A 54 7.87 12.73 -5.10
C GLY A 54 9.27 12.22 -5.41
N VAL A 55 9.90 11.64 -4.39
CA VAL A 55 11.25 11.04 -4.28
C VAL A 55 12.36 11.93 -3.67
N GLN A 56 12.19 13.26 -3.57
CA GLN A 56 12.81 14.13 -2.52
C GLN A 56 11.91 15.25 -2.05
N VAL A 57 10.94 15.69 -2.85
CA VAL A 57 10.04 16.75 -2.40
C VAL A 57 9.12 16.21 -1.31
N ASN A 58 8.75 14.92 -1.43
CA ASN A 58 8.07 14.07 -0.47
C ASN A 58 8.55 12.62 -0.66
N ILE A 59 8.94 11.94 0.43
CA ILE A 59 9.24 10.50 0.42
C ILE A 59 7.99 9.72 0.82
N TYR A 60 7.66 8.66 0.07
CA TYR A 60 6.61 7.71 0.45
C TYR A 60 7.26 6.35 0.67
N VAL A 61 7.10 5.81 1.86
CA VAL A 61 7.71 4.52 2.22
C VAL A 61 6.78 3.38 1.82
N ASP A 62 7.36 2.30 1.32
CA ASP A 62 6.66 1.04 1.16
C ASP A 62 6.54 0.33 2.53
N ALA A 63 5.33 0.31 3.07
CA ALA A 63 5.03 -0.20 4.41
C ALA A 63 4.49 -1.62 4.32
N VAL A 64 5.38 -2.60 4.49
CA VAL A 64 5.04 -4.02 4.64
C VAL A 64 4.61 -4.28 6.09
N ILE A 65 3.29 -4.26 6.33
CA ILE A 65 2.70 -4.35 7.67
C ILE A 65 1.67 -5.48 7.83
N ASN A 66 1.34 -6.19 6.75
CA ASN A 66 0.44 -7.36 6.81
C ASN A 66 1.13 -8.57 7.45
N HIS A 67 2.39 -8.80 7.09
CA HIS A 67 3.09 -10.05 7.39
C HIS A 67 4.55 -9.80 7.78
N MET A 68 5.16 -10.84 8.36
CA MET A 68 6.61 -10.95 8.53
C MET A 68 7.20 -11.84 7.41
N CYS A 69 8.33 -12.51 7.63
CA CYS A 69 8.90 -13.39 6.61
C CYS A 69 8.03 -14.63 6.32
N GLY A 70 8.39 -15.38 5.28
CA GLY A 70 7.81 -16.70 5.01
C GLY A 70 7.97 -17.65 6.19
N ALA A 71 6.94 -18.47 6.44
CA ALA A 71 6.96 -19.46 7.53
C ALA A 71 8.07 -20.51 7.38
N GLY A 72 8.50 -20.78 6.16
CA GLY A 72 9.67 -21.62 5.85
C GLY A 72 11.02 -20.88 5.90
N GLY A 73 11.06 -19.63 6.39
CA GLY A 73 12.25 -18.77 6.39
C GLY A 73 13.39 -19.21 7.34
N GLY A 74 13.17 -20.27 8.12
CA GLY A 74 14.15 -20.84 9.03
C GLY A 74 14.39 -19.99 10.28
N GLU A 75 15.58 -20.14 10.85
CA GLU A 75 16.03 -19.46 12.06
C GLU A 75 17.44 -18.94 11.84
N GLY A 76 17.74 -17.75 12.35
CA GLY A 76 19.10 -17.22 12.30
C GLY A 76 19.15 -15.71 12.22
N LYS A 77 20.28 -15.22 11.70
CA LYS A 77 20.61 -13.80 11.54
C LYS A 77 20.80 -13.41 10.07
N HIS A 78 20.28 -14.21 9.14
CA HIS A 78 20.27 -13.93 7.70
C HIS A 78 19.21 -12.86 7.36
N SER A 79 19.36 -11.71 8.00
CA SER A 79 18.54 -10.51 7.83
C SER A 79 19.44 -9.34 7.47
N SER A 80 18.89 -8.29 6.85
CA SER A 80 19.65 -7.15 6.34
C SER A 80 20.44 -6.37 7.41
N CYS A 81 20.04 -6.46 8.69
CA CYS A 81 20.72 -5.81 9.81
C CYS A 81 21.29 -6.82 10.83
N GLY A 82 21.35 -8.11 10.50
CA GLY A 82 21.86 -9.14 11.41
C GLY A 82 20.98 -9.42 12.64
N SER A 83 19.77 -8.87 12.68
CA SER A 83 18.75 -9.19 13.68
C SER A 83 18.41 -10.67 13.65
N TYR A 84 18.36 -11.30 14.82
CA TYR A 84 17.92 -12.69 14.94
C TYR A 84 16.39 -12.80 14.79
N PHE A 85 15.94 -13.88 14.16
CA PHE A 85 14.55 -14.31 14.13
C PHE A 85 14.45 -15.84 14.04
N ASN A 86 13.27 -16.37 14.37
CA ASN A 86 12.91 -17.77 14.18
C ASN A 86 11.49 -17.86 13.59
N ALA A 87 11.39 -18.08 12.29
CA ALA A 87 10.10 -18.18 11.60
C ALA A 87 9.27 -19.38 12.08
N ASN A 88 9.93 -20.52 12.34
CA ASN A 88 9.26 -21.75 12.79
C ASN A 88 8.55 -21.56 14.14
N LYS A 89 9.18 -20.79 15.04
CA LYS A 89 8.62 -20.46 16.36
C LYS A 89 7.84 -19.15 16.39
N LYS A 90 7.81 -18.40 15.27
CA LYS A 90 7.26 -17.04 15.17
C LYS A 90 7.85 -16.09 16.21
N ASP A 91 9.16 -16.19 16.42
CA ASP A 91 9.90 -15.37 17.38
C ASP A 91 10.72 -14.31 16.64
N PHE A 92 10.31 -13.05 16.80
CA PHE A 92 10.95 -11.88 16.18
C PHE A 92 11.36 -10.90 17.28
N PRO A 93 12.40 -11.18 18.07
CA PRO A 93 12.69 -10.47 19.31
C PRO A 93 13.14 -9.02 19.13
N SER A 94 13.50 -8.61 17.91
CA SER A 94 13.84 -7.20 17.62
C SER A 94 12.62 -6.28 17.58
N VAL A 95 11.39 -6.83 17.51
CA VAL A 95 10.15 -6.03 17.50
C VAL A 95 9.62 -5.73 18.92
N PRO A 96 9.42 -6.67 19.86
CA PRO A 96 9.43 -8.15 19.83
C PRO A 96 8.06 -8.77 19.52
N TYR A 97 7.94 -9.64 18.51
CA TYR A 97 6.74 -10.45 18.29
C TYR A 97 6.97 -11.91 18.67
N SER A 98 5.92 -12.55 19.14
CA SER A 98 5.85 -13.98 19.49
C SER A 98 4.78 -14.68 18.65
N ASN A 99 4.67 -16.00 18.78
CA ASN A 99 3.60 -16.79 18.16
C ASN A 99 2.17 -16.31 18.48
N LEU A 100 1.98 -15.57 19.59
CA LEU A 100 0.68 -15.00 19.96
C LEU A 100 0.27 -13.81 19.08
N ASP A 101 1.21 -13.26 18.30
CA ASP A 101 1.03 -12.04 17.51
C ASP A 101 0.74 -12.34 16.03
N PHE A 102 0.48 -13.61 15.70
CA PHE A 102 0.17 -14.10 14.37
C PHE A 102 -1.20 -14.78 14.33
N ASN A 103 -1.80 -14.85 13.14
CA ASN A 103 -3.16 -15.36 12.93
C ASN A 103 -3.28 -16.89 12.81
N ASP A 104 -2.27 -17.66 13.22
CA ASP A 104 -2.32 -19.14 13.13
C ASP A 104 -3.56 -19.79 13.76
N GLY A 105 -4.05 -19.23 14.87
CA GLY A 105 -5.26 -19.71 15.54
C GLY A 105 -6.57 -19.11 14.98
N LYS A 106 -6.47 -18.12 14.09
CA LYS A 106 -7.61 -17.42 13.48
C LYS A 106 -7.90 -17.95 12.07
N CYS A 107 -6.86 -18.27 11.31
CA CYS A 107 -6.98 -18.90 10.00
C CYS A 107 -7.66 -20.26 10.13
N SER A 108 -8.66 -20.52 9.28
CA SER A 108 -9.44 -21.75 9.28
C SER A 108 -9.06 -22.75 8.18
N THR A 109 -8.10 -22.41 7.30
CA THR A 109 -7.66 -23.31 6.23
C THR A 109 -6.72 -24.38 6.77
N ALA A 110 -6.74 -25.57 6.15
CA ALA A 110 -5.92 -26.69 6.61
C ALA A 110 -4.42 -26.45 6.36
N SER A 111 -4.08 -25.74 5.28
CA SER A 111 -2.69 -25.34 4.99
C SER A 111 -2.21 -24.20 5.88
N GLY A 112 -3.12 -23.41 6.47
CA GLY A 112 -2.82 -22.12 7.09
C GLY A 112 -2.53 -21.00 6.09
N ASP A 113 -2.67 -21.26 4.79
CA ASP A 113 -2.46 -20.33 3.69
C ASP A 113 -3.81 -19.95 3.04
N ILE A 114 -3.81 -18.88 2.23
CA ILE A 114 -4.97 -18.48 1.42
C ILE A 114 -5.14 -19.49 0.27
N GLU A 115 -6.33 -20.09 0.18
CA GLU A 115 -6.68 -21.13 -0.81
C GLU A 115 -7.79 -20.67 -1.79
N ASN A 116 -8.64 -19.74 -1.37
CA ASN A 116 -9.82 -19.26 -2.11
C ASN A 116 -10.08 -17.76 -1.86
N TYR A 117 -9.87 -16.95 -2.91
CA TYR A 117 -10.05 -15.49 -2.86
C TYR A 117 -11.52 -15.02 -2.79
N ASN A 118 -12.50 -15.93 -2.87
CA ASN A 118 -13.91 -15.61 -2.65
C ASN A 118 -14.35 -15.76 -1.19
N ASP A 119 -13.49 -16.31 -0.33
CA ASP A 119 -13.72 -16.35 1.11
C ASP A 119 -12.91 -15.22 1.77
N ILE A 120 -13.62 -14.18 2.16
CA ILE A 120 -13.02 -12.96 2.70
C ILE A 120 -12.26 -13.17 4.01
N PHE A 121 -12.61 -14.23 4.77
CA PHE A 121 -11.96 -14.49 6.06
C PHE A 121 -10.57 -15.05 5.83
N GLN A 122 -10.42 -16.07 4.99
CA GLN A 122 -9.09 -16.60 4.71
C GLN A 122 -8.20 -15.56 4.02
N VAL A 123 -8.73 -14.72 3.11
CA VAL A 123 -7.92 -13.71 2.43
C VAL A 123 -7.27 -12.73 3.40
N ARG A 124 -7.89 -12.49 4.57
CA ARG A 124 -7.43 -11.52 5.57
C ARG A 124 -6.86 -12.11 6.86
N ASP A 125 -7.08 -13.40 7.10
CA ASP A 125 -6.68 -14.08 8.34
C ASP A 125 -5.68 -15.22 8.10
N CYS A 126 -5.46 -15.63 6.85
CA CYS A 126 -4.52 -16.68 6.48
C CYS A 126 -3.31 -16.14 5.73
N ARG A 127 -2.24 -16.94 5.67
CA ARG A 127 -0.96 -16.51 5.13
C ARG A 127 -1.00 -16.35 3.61
N LEU A 128 -0.66 -15.16 3.13
CA LEU A 128 -0.41 -14.91 1.71
C LEU A 128 0.89 -15.59 1.30
N VAL A 129 0.83 -16.61 0.43
CA VAL A 129 2.00 -17.38 -0.04
C VAL A 129 2.95 -17.79 1.10
N SER A 130 2.35 -18.28 2.20
CA SER A 130 3.03 -18.71 3.43
C SER A 130 3.76 -17.61 4.22
N LEU A 131 3.56 -16.32 3.92
CA LEU A 131 4.06 -15.20 4.72
C LEU A 131 3.35 -15.15 6.08
N LEU A 132 4.11 -15.09 7.17
CA LEU A 132 3.56 -15.14 8.53
C LEU A 132 2.65 -13.93 8.80
N ASP A 133 1.35 -14.19 8.91
CA ASP A 133 0.30 -13.18 8.92
C ASP A 133 0.07 -12.59 10.32
N LEU A 134 0.22 -11.26 10.45
CA LEU A 134 0.16 -10.58 11.74
C LEU A 134 -1.28 -10.46 12.24
N ALA A 135 -1.47 -10.67 13.54
CA ALA A 135 -2.75 -10.52 14.22
C ALA A 135 -3.12 -9.03 14.44
N LEU A 136 -3.37 -8.30 13.37
CA LEU A 136 -3.64 -6.85 13.38
C LEU A 136 -4.91 -6.47 14.17
N GLN A 137 -5.78 -7.41 14.55
CA GLN A 137 -6.86 -7.16 15.49
C GLN A 137 -6.37 -6.81 16.92
N LYS A 138 -5.14 -7.22 17.28
CA LYS A 138 -4.56 -7.01 18.61
C LYS A 138 -3.97 -5.61 18.73
N ASP A 139 -4.33 -4.89 19.80
CA ASP A 139 -3.80 -3.53 20.03
C ASP A 139 -2.28 -3.50 20.16
N TYR A 140 -1.66 -4.54 20.74
CA TYR A 140 -0.20 -4.67 20.80
C TYR A 140 0.46 -4.63 19.41
N VAL A 141 -0.06 -5.42 18.47
CA VAL A 141 0.46 -5.49 17.09
C VAL A 141 0.24 -4.16 16.38
N ARG A 142 -0.96 -3.57 16.50
CA ARG A 142 -1.24 -2.23 15.95
C ARG A 142 -0.32 -1.15 16.53
N GLY A 143 -0.04 -1.21 17.82
CA GLY A 143 0.87 -0.31 18.52
C GLY A 143 2.29 -0.40 17.97
N LYS A 144 2.79 -1.61 17.75
CA LYS A 144 4.12 -1.85 17.16
C LYS A 144 4.23 -1.39 15.72
N VAL A 145 3.20 -1.63 14.90
CA VAL A 145 3.14 -1.09 13.54
C VAL A 145 3.10 0.44 13.56
N ALA A 146 2.25 1.04 14.40
CA ALA A 146 2.17 2.49 14.51
C ALA A 146 3.47 3.12 15.02
N GLU A 147 4.18 2.48 15.96
CA GLU A 147 5.51 2.91 16.45
C GLU A 147 6.51 3.01 15.29
N TYR A 148 6.57 1.98 14.44
CA TYR A 148 7.41 1.97 13.24
C TYR A 148 7.05 3.09 12.26
N LEU A 149 5.77 3.24 11.91
CA LEU A 149 5.31 4.24 10.96
C LEU A 149 5.50 5.67 11.50
N ASN A 150 5.23 5.90 12.79
CA ASN A 150 5.45 7.21 13.43
C ASN A 150 6.92 7.59 13.46
N ARG A 151 7.83 6.64 13.69
CA ARG A 151 9.27 6.91 13.56
C ARG A 151 9.64 7.40 12.16
N LEU A 152 9.03 6.86 11.11
CA LEU A 152 9.27 7.32 9.74
C LEU A 152 8.66 8.70 9.48
N ILE A 153 7.46 8.96 10.02
CA ILE A 153 6.82 10.29 9.96
C ILE A 153 7.72 11.34 10.63
N ASP A 154 8.27 11.04 11.81
CA ASP A 154 9.17 11.92 12.54
C ASP A 154 10.46 12.20 11.76
N LEU A 155 10.96 11.21 10.99
CA LEU A 155 12.10 11.38 10.08
C LEU A 155 11.77 12.25 8.85
N GLY A 156 10.49 12.49 8.53
CA GLY A 156 10.06 13.42 7.50
C GLY A 156 9.43 12.79 6.24
N VAL A 157 9.03 11.51 6.29
CA VAL A 157 8.27 10.93 5.16
C VAL A 157 6.91 11.61 5.04
N ALA A 158 6.39 11.73 3.81
CA ALA A 158 5.10 12.36 3.53
C ALA A 158 3.93 11.38 3.54
N GLY A 159 4.19 10.08 3.50
CA GLY A 159 3.15 9.06 3.43
C GLY A 159 3.67 7.66 3.15
N PHE A 160 2.75 6.76 2.83
CA PHE A 160 3.02 5.32 2.70
C PHE A 160 2.24 4.70 1.52
N ARG A 161 2.94 3.84 0.74
CA ARG A 161 2.29 2.69 0.10
C ARG A 161 2.06 1.69 1.21
N VAL A 162 0.84 1.23 1.41
CA VAL A 162 0.59 0.15 2.37
C VAL A 162 0.40 -1.14 1.58
N ASP A 163 1.41 -2.01 1.70
CA ASP A 163 1.50 -3.30 1.00
C ASP A 163 0.36 -4.24 1.38
N ALA A 164 -0.07 -5.08 0.44
CA ALA A 164 -1.00 -6.19 0.70
C ALA A 164 -2.29 -5.78 1.43
N CYS A 165 -2.81 -4.56 1.25
CA CYS A 165 -3.99 -4.08 1.96
C CYS A 165 -5.24 -4.94 1.73
N LYS A 166 -5.36 -5.62 0.59
CA LYS A 166 -6.44 -6.60 0.37
C LYS A 166 -6.51 -7.63 1.52
N HIS A 167 -5.35 -8.01 2.05
CA HIS A 167 -5.15 -9.03 3.08
C HIS A 167 -5.28 -8.50 4.51
N MET A 168 -5.66 -7.23 4.69
CA MET A 168 -5.89 -6.65 6.01
C MET A 168 -7.34 -6.19 6.12
N TRP A 169 -7.93 -6.32 7.30
CA TRP A 169 -9.28 -5.78 7.52
C TRP A 169 -9.26 -4.24 7.47
N PRO A 170 -10.21 -3.58 6.76
CA PRO A 170 -10.31 -2.12 6.77
C PRO A 170 -10.44 -1.53 8.19
N GLY A 171 -11.10 -2.25 9.10
CA GLY A 171 -11.20 -1.85 10.51
C GLY A 171 -9.86 -1.86 11.26
N ASP A 172 -9.00 -2.83 10.97
CA ASP A 172 -7.67 -2.92 11.56
C ASP A 172 -6.74 -1.83 11.01
N LEU A 173 -6.77 -1.60 9.70
CA LEU A 173 -6.06 -0.50 9.05
C LEU A 173 -6.51 0.85 9.61
N LYS A 174 -7.82 1.08 9.76
CA LYS A 174 -8.35 2.29 10.39
C LYS A 174 -7.80 2.49 11.79
N ALA A 175 -7.72 1.42 12.58
CA ALA A 175 -7.18 1.48 13.94
C ALA A 175 -5.68 1.80 13.95
N VAL A 176 -4.89 1.25 13.04
CA VAL A 176 -3.46 1.61 12.86
C VAL A 176 -3.33 3.07 12.43
N PHE A 177 -4.04 3.49 11.38
CA PHE A 177 -3.93 4.85 10.81
C PHE A 177 -4.39 5.94 11.79
N SER A 178 -5.34 5.63 12.67
CA SER A 178 -5.77 6.54 13.74
C SER A 178 -4.69 6.82 14.79
N LYS A 179 -3.68 5.95 14.92
CA LYS A 179 -2.54 6.12 15.83
C LYS A 179 -1.37 6.89 15.19
N LEU A 180 -1.47 7.22 13.90
CA LEU A 180 -0.40 7.93 13.21
C LEU A 180 -0.34 9.40 13.61
N ASN A 181 0.86 9.91 13.78
CA ASN A 181 1.15 11.32 13.99
C ASN A 181 0.78 12.15 12.75
N ASP A 182 0.63 13.45 12.95
CA ASP A 182 0.71 14.40 11.85
C ASP A 182 2.14 14.50 11.34
N LEU A 183 2.31 14.91 10.09
CA LEU A 183 3.59 15.05 9.41
C LEU A 183 4.48 16.09 10.09
N ASN A 184 5.80 15.86 9.99
CA ASN A 184 6.81 16.70 10.63
C ASN A 184 6.70 18.17 10.18
N THR A 185 6.45 19.06 11.15
CA THR A 185 6.18 20.48 10.91
C THR A 185 7.38 21.29 10.41
N ARG A 186 8.57 20.67 10.36
CA ARG A 186 9.74 21.26 9.69
C ARG A 186 9.52 21.42 8.18
N TRP A 187 8.76 20.52 7.57
CA TRP A 187 8.54 20.47 6.13
C TRP A 187 7.07 20.61 5.72
N PHE A 188 6.14 20.28 6.62
CA PHE A 188 4.71 20.28 6.34
C PHE A 188 3.93 21.27 7.23
N PRO A 189 2.80 21.82 6.76
CA PRO A 189 1.90 22.60 7.62
C PRO A 189 1.41 21.78 8.83
N ALA A 190 1.20 22.44 9.97
CA ALA A 190 0.60 21.80 11.15
C ALA A 190 -0.76 21.16 10.82
N GLY A 191 -1.02 19.95 11.36
CA GLY A 191 -2.24 19.20 11.08
C GLY A 191 -2.21 18.37 9.79
N SER A 192 -1.09 18.36 9.05
CA SER A 192 -0.97 17.58 7.80
C SER A 192 -0.92 16.09 8.11
N ARG A 193 -1.89 15.30 7.65
CA ARG A 193 -1.91 13.83 7.82
C ARG A 193 -1.07 13.12 6.76
N PRO A 194 -0.37 12.00 7.05
CA PRO A 194 0.42 11.30 6.03
C PRO A 194 -0.46 10.87 4.85
N PHE A 195 0.05 10.93 3.63
CA PHE A 195 -0.63 10.36 2.46
C PHE A 195 -0.66 8.84 2.55
N ILE A 196 -1.80 8.21 2.30
CA ILE A 196 -1.97 6.76 2.29
C ILE A 196 -2.52 6.33 0.95
N TYR A 197 -1.81 5.42 0.30
CA TYR A 197 -2.35 4.66 -0.83
C TYR A 197 -2.16 3.17 -0.59
N GLN A 198 -3.26 2.45 -0.76
CA GLN A 198 -3.42 1.07 -0.31
C GLN A 198 -3.31 0.15 -1.51
N GLU A 199 -2.45 -0.87 -1.42
CA GLU A 199 -2.41 -1.89 -2.45
C GLU A 199 -3.59 -2.85 -2.30
N VAL A 200 -4.58 -2.70 -3.18
CA VAL A 200 -5.71 -3.61 -3.28
C VAL A 200 -5.86 -4.01 -4.74
N ILE A 201 -5.46 -5.23 -5.08
CA ILE A 201 -5.63 -5.77 -6.43
C ILE A 201 -7.10 -6.13 -6.65
N ASP A 202 -7.92 -5.23 -7.17
CA ASP A 202 -9.31 -5.52 -7.53
C ASP A 202 -9.49 -5.43 -9.05
N LEU A 203 -9.43 -6.59 -9.73
CA LEU A 203 -9.71 -6.69 -11.17
C LEU A 203 -11.18 -7.05 -11.46
N GLY A 204 -12.03 -7.12 -10.42
CA GLY A 204 -13.38 -7.70 -10.48
C GLY A 204 -13.37 -9.23 -10.27
N GLY A 205 -14.56 -9.80 -10.07
CA GLY A 205 -14.73 -11.26 -9.94
C GLY A 205 -14.40 -11.88 -8.58
N GLU A 206 -13.79 -11.13 -7.66
CA GLU A 206 -13.51 -11.58 -6.27
C GLU A 206 -14.46 -10.95 -5.24
N ALA A 207 -14.51 -11.51 -4.03
CA ALA A 207 -15.41 -11.03 -2.98
C ALA A 207 -15.02 -9.67 -2.39
N ILE A 208 -13.71 -9.41 -2.23
CA ILE A 208 -13.19 -8.15 -1.67
C ILE A 208 -13.17 -7.07 -2.74
N LYS A 209 -13.62 -5.85 -2.38
CA LYS A 209 -13.66 -4.69 -3.27
C LYS A 209 -12.73 -3.58 -2.81
N ALA A 210 -12.13 -2.87 -3.77
CA ALA A 210 -11.33 -1.68 -3.49
C ALA A 210 -12.11 -0.61 -2.70
N SER A 211 -13.42 -0.52 -2.92
CA SER A 211 -14.30 0.46 -2.25
C SER A 211 -14.39 0.31 -0.75
N GLU A 212 -14.06 -0.85 -0.19
CA GLU A 212 -13.99 -1.07 1.26
C GLU A 212 -12.90 -0.21 1.92
N TYR A 213 -11.92 0.28 1.15
CA TYR A 213 -10.73 0.97 1.63
C TYR A 213 -10.71 2.48 1.36
N PHE A 214 -11.68 3.00 0.59
CA PHE A 214 -11.73 4.42 0.18
C PHE A 214 -11.77 5.40 1.35
N SER A 215 -12.41 5.03 2.46
CA SER A 215 -12.47 5.92 3.63
C SER A 215 -11.13 6.12 4.35
N LEU A 216 -10.11 5.31 4.03
CA LEU A 216 -8.82 5.29 4.70
C LEU A 216 -7.74 6.05 3.93
N GLY A 217 -7.89 6.16 2.60
CA GLY A 217 -6.91 6.76 1.71
C GLY A 217 -7.15 6.30 0.27
N ARG A 218 -6.23 6.64 -0.62
CA ARG A 218 -6.30 6.19 -2.02
C ARG A 218 -6.09 4.67 -2.13
N VAL A 219 -6.45 4.11 -3.27
CA VAL A 219 -6.28 2.70 -3.59
C VAL A 219 -5.65 2.57 -4.98
N THR A 220 -4.76 1.61 -5.14
CA THR A 220 -4.14 1.27 -6.43
C THR A 220 -5.17 0.76 -7.45
N GLU A 221 -5.35 1.45 -8.57
CA GLU A 221 -6.29 1.06 -9.63
C GLU A 221 -5.59 0.16 -10.66
N PHE A 222 -5.45 -1.13 -10.34
CA PHE A 222 -4.76 -2.09 -11.20
C PHE A 222 -5.46 -2.33 -12.55
N LYS A 223 -6.76 -2.05 -12.67
CA LYS A 223 -7.46 -2.13 -13.96
C LYS A 223 -6.92 -1.10 -14.95
N TYR A 224 -6.38 0.01 -14.47
CA TYR A 224 -5.82 1.08 -15.31
C TYR A 224 -4.74 0.54 -16.25
N GLY A 225 -3.67 -0.03 -15.68
CA GLY A 225 -2.55 -0.59 -16.44
C GLY A 225 -2.97 -1.78 -17.30
N ALA A 226 -3.78 -2.69 -16.75
CA ALA A 226 -4.26 -3.87 -17.47
C ALA A 226 -5.09 -3.50 -18.71
N LYS A 227 -6.10 -2.63 -18.57
CA LYS A 227 -6.97 -2.21 -19.68
C LYS A 227 -6.23 -1.32 -20.68
N LEU A 228 -5.32 -0.46 -20.22
CA LEU A 228 -4.50 0.33 -21.13
C LEU A 228 -3.61 -0.57 -21.98
N GLY A 229 -3.05 -1.62 -21.36
CA GLY A 229 -2.27 -2.65 -22.03
C GLY A 229 -3.03 -3.40 -23.11
N THR A 230 -4.24 -3.87 -22.81
CA THR A 230 -5.07 -4.55 -23.83
C THR A 230 -5.40 -3.63 -25.01
N VAL A 231 -5.67 -2.35 -24.75
CA VAL A 231 -5.94 -1.35 -25.81
C VAL A 231 -4.73 -1.11 -26.70
N LEU A 232 -3.54 -0.88 -26.11
CA LEU A 232 -2.34 -0.54 -26.88
C LEU A 232 -1.81 -1.75 -27.66
N ARG A 233 -1.91 -2.95 -27.10
CA ARG A 233 -1.58 -4.22 -27.79
C ARG A 233 -2.64 -4.65 -28.80
N LYS A 234 -3.77 -3.94 -28.88
CA LYS A 234 -4.92 -4.24 -29.76
C LYS A 234 -5.51 -5.63 -29.52
N TRP A 235 -5.41 -6.13 -28.29
CA TRP A 235 -5.99 -7.41 -27.91
C TRP A 235 -7.51 -7.34 -27.98
N ASN A 236 -8.16 -8.47 -28.33
CA ASN A 236 -9.62 -8.56 -28.43
C ASN A 236 -10.26 -7.46 -29.30
N ASN A 237 -9.55 -6.97 -30.34
CA ASN A 237 -9.98 -5.88 -31.22
C ASN A 237 -10.20 -4.52 -30.52
N GLU A 238 -9.59 -4.30 -29.35
CA GLU A 238 -9.59 -2.99 -28.70
C GLU A 238 -8.83 -1.94 -29.51
N LYS A 239 -9.25 -0.67 -29.41
CA LYS A 239 -8.74 0.45 -30.21
C LYS A 239 -8.60 1.69 -29.36
N LEU A 240 -7.59 2.51 -29.66
CA LEU A 240 -7.32 3.77 -28.95
C LEU A 240 -8.54 4.71 -28.90
N ARG A 241 -9.37 4.72 -29.96
CA ARG A 241 -10.62 5.51 -30.00
C ARG A 241 -11.62 5.17 -28.88
N TYR A 242 -11.50 4.01 -28.25
CA TYR A 242 -12.38 3.61 -27.14
C TYR A 242 -12.02 4.34 -25.84
N LEU A 243 -10.81 4.92 -25.72
CA LEU A 243 -10.39 5.68 -24.55
C LEU A 243 -11.09 7.05 -24.40
N VAL A 244 -12.06 7.38 -25.25
CA VAL A 244 -12.80 8.67 -25.20
C VAL A 244 -13.49 8.92 -23.86
N ASN A 245 -13.87 7.86 -23.14
CA ASN A 245 -14.49 7.89 -21.82
C ASN A 245 -13.61 7.22 -20.73
N TRP A 246 -12.28 7.23 -20.91
CA TRP A 246 -11.33 6.63 -19.98
C TRP A 246 -11.49 7.15 -18.55
N GLY A 247 -11.37 6.26 -17.56
CA GLY A 247 -11.68 6.56 -16.16
C GLY A 247 -12.86 5.73 -15.67
N GLU A 248 -13.77 6.33 -14.91
CA GLU A 248 -14.96 5.66 -14.34
C GLU A 248 -15.84 4.98 -15.40
N GLY A 249 -15.88 5.50 -16.63
CA GLY A 249 -16.58 4.89 -17.76
C GLY A 249 -16.05 3.51 -18.19
N TRP A 250 -14.86 3.14 -17.73
CA TRP A 250 -14.23 1.82 -17.91
C TRP A 250 -14.39 0.91 -16.67
N GLY A 251 -15.20 1.32 -15.69
CA GLY A 251 -15.40 0.58 -14.44
C GLY A 251 -14.25 0.72 -13.44
N PHE A 252 -13.49 1.80 -13.57
CA PHE A 252 -12.48 2.22 -12.58
C PHE A 252 -13.16 2.95 -11.42
N MET A 253 -12.45 3.04 -10.30
CA MET A 253 -12.83 3.88 -9.18
C MET A 253 -12.78 5.37 -9.53
N ALA A 254 -13.46 6.18 -8.73
CA ALA A 254 -13.42 7.63 -8.88
C ALA A 254 -11.99 8.18 -8.75
N SER A 255 -11.69 9.22 -9.53
CA SER A 255 -10.31 9.72 -9.68
C SER A 255 -9.68 10.24 -8.38
N ASP A 256 -10.49 10.70 -7.44
CA ASP A 256 -10.09 11.13 -6.11
C ASP A 256 -9.63 9.97 -5.20
N ASN A 257 -10.12 8.76 -5.47
CA ASN A 257 -9.76 7.53 -4.76
C ASN A 257 -8.58 6.78 -5.43
N ALA A 258 -8.32 7.02 -6.71
CA ALA A 258 -7.36 6.23 -7.48
C ALA A 258 -5.90 6.68 -7.31
N LEU A 259 -4.99 5.72 -7.20
CA LEU A 259 -3.59 5.85 -7.59
C LEU A 259 -3.37 4.96 -8.83
N VAL A 260 -2.97 5.57 -9.94
CA VAL A 260 -2.86 4.89 -11.26
C VAL A 260 -1.40 4.74 -11.68
N PHE A 261 -1.13 3.69 -12.45
CA PHE A 261 0.18 3.39 -13.06
C PHE A 261 -0.02 2.48 -14.27
N VAL A 262 0.97 2.43 -15.16
CA VAL A 262 0.98 1.51 -16.31
C VAL A 262 1.41 0.12 -15.85
N ASP A 263 2.56 0.05 -15.18
CA ASP A 263 3.12 -1.13 -14.54
C ASP A 263 3.58 -0.79 -13.10
N ASN A 264 3.80 -1.82 -12.29
CA ASN A 264 4.44 -1.75 -10.99
C ASN A 264 5.59 -2.78 -10.91
N HIS A 265 6.27 -2.83 -9.77
CA HIS A 265 7.44 -3.70 -9.58
C HIS A 265 7.11 -5.20 -9.68
N ASP A 266 5.88 -5.61 -9.33
CA ASP A 266 5.44 -7.01 -9.45
C ASP A 266 5.05 -7.37 -10.88
N ASN A 267 4.10 -6.61 -11.45
CA ASN A 267 3.42 -7.01 -12.68
C ASN A 267 4.28 -6.82 -13.92
N GLN A 268 5.32 -5.97 -13.85
CA GLN A 268 6.33 -5.90 -14.89
C GLN A 268 7.18 -7.17 -15.00
N ARG A 269 7.12 -8.06 -14.00
CA ARG A 269 7.80 -9.37 -13.96
C ARG A 269 6.82 -10.55 -14.07
N GLY A 270 5.55 -10.28 -14.36
CA GLY A 270 4.50 -11.29 -14.46
C GLY A 270 3.91 -11.74 -13.12
N HIS A 271 4.25 -11.08 -12.01
CA HIS A 271 3.64 -11.31 -10.70
C HIS A 271 2.48 -10.33 -10.47
N GLY A 272 1.36 -10.76 -9.91
CA GLY A 272 0.24 -9.86 -9.59
C GLY A 272 -0.71 -9.57 -10.75
N ALA A 273 -1.26 -8.35 -10.80
CA ALA A 273 -2.44 -8.03 -11.61
C ALA A 273 -2.13 -7.70 -13.09
N GLY A 274 -3.04 -8.11 -13.98
CA GLY A 274 -3.01 -7.77 -15.40
C GLY A 274 -2.24 -8.73 -16.29
N GLY A 275 -1.36 -9.56 -15.72
CA GLY A 275 -0.63 -10.61 -16.45
C GLY A 275 0.06 -10.08 -17.70
N GLY A 276 -0.02 -10.83 -18.82
CA GLY A 276 0.63 -10.45 -20.07
C GLY A 276 0.11 -9.16 -20.73
N SER A 277 -1.01 -8.59 -20.25
CA SER A 277 -1.50 -7.33 -20.81
C SER A 277 -0.62 -6.13 -20.43
N ILE A 278 0.08 -6.21 -19.30
CA ILE A 278 0.87 -5.11 -18.77
C ILE A 278 1.95 -4.68 -19.77
N LEU A 279 2.03 -3.37 -20.00
CA LEU A 279 3.05 -2.76 -20.83
C LEU A 279 4.27 -2.50 -19.95
N THR A 280 5.41 -2.99 -20.37
CA THR A 280 6.66 -2.82 -19.62
C THR A 280 7.70 -2.16 -20.50
N PHE A 281 8.78 -1.68 -19.91
CA PHE A 281 9.92 -1.20 -20.69
C PHE A 281 10.50 -2.29 -21.62
N TRP A 282 10.46 -3.56 -21.21
CA TRP A 282 10.96 -4.69 -21.98
C TRP A 282 10.05 -5.08 -23.14
N ASP A 283 8.74 -4.93 -22.95
CA ASP A 283 7.73 -5.25 -23.95
C ASP A 283 6.69 -4.12 -24.06
N PRO A 284 7.00 -3.06 -24.83
CA PRO A 284 6.17 -1.87 -24.91
C PRO A 284 5.08 -1.92 -26.01
N ARG A 285 4.86 -3.05 -26.72
CA ARG A 285 4.03 -3.09 -27.95
C ARG A 285 2.92 -4.14 -27.98
#